data_AF-A0A662Q7Y3-F1
#
_entry.id   AF-A0A662Q7Y3-F1
#
_cell.length_a   1.000
_cell.length_b   1.000
_cell.length_c   1.000
_cell.angle_alpha   90.00
_cell.angle_beta   90.00
_cell.angle_gamma   90.00
#
_symmetry.space_group_name_H-M   'P 1'
#
loop_
_entity.id
_entity.type
_entity.pdbx_description
1 polymer ?
#
loop_
_entity_poly.entity_id
_entity_poly.type
_entity_poly.pdbx_seq_one_letter_code
_entity_poly.pdbx_strand_id
1 'polypeptide(L)'
;MNVYGYDSNGSKTIHELEAIRKPIGFMHVAYPYIDGRFIDSTIDYIALFNPRLVIIHSSIPPGTTRLIQSKVDSVVAYSPVRGKHPNLYGHLRFWTKWVSAVDRAGVELARRHLEEAGFRVRVAENPESLELAKLWETVYRAAMIACWQEIHRISRKFGADIKVVAEFVKEVHEVLGDRPLYYPDVIGGHCLIPNTRILAELVESDLLAFILRSNELRSKEVKDPEIAEEINALKEIWKRLIPRSYYRL
;
A
#
# COMPACT_ATOMS: atom_id res chain seq x y z
N MET A 1 -10.23 -21.68 -10.28
CA MET A 1 -11.15 -20.60 -9.87
C MET A 1 -11.47 -19.83 -11.14
N ASN A 2 -12.70 -19.89 -11.64
CA ASN A 2 -13.03 -19.21 -12.90
C ASN A 2 -13.41 -17.76 -12.57
N VAL A 3 -12.55 -16.81 -12.93
CA VAL A 3 -12.81 -15.37 -12.78
C VAL A 3 -13.09 -14.79 -14.18
N TYR A 4 -14.27 -14.20 -14.36
CA TYR A 4 -14.66 -13.49 -15.58
C TYR A 4 -15.14 -12.09 -15.21
N GLY A 5 -14.71 -11.09 -15.99
CA GLY A 5 -14.91 -9.68 -15.70
C GLY A 5 -16.32 -9.21 -16.01
N TYR A 6 -16.82 -8.25 -15.24
CA TYR A 6 -18.09 -7.58 -15.49
C TYR A 6 -17.80 -6.12 -15.81
N ASP A 7 -18.21 -5.66 -16.99
CA ASP A 7 -18.23 -4.24 -17.29
C ASP A 7 -19.53 -3.65 -16.74
N SER A 8 -19.46 -2.42 -16.22
CA SER A 8 -20.62 -1.62 -15.84
C SER A 8 -21.67 -1.50 -16.97
N ASN A 9 -21.22 -1.58 -18.22
CA ASN A 9 -22.04 -1.73 -19.40
C ASN A 9 -22.07 -3.21 -19.82
N GLY A 10 -23.18 -3.89 -19.54
CA GLY A 10 -23.35 -5.32 -19.83
C GLY A 10 -23.06 -5.71 -21.29
N SER A 11 -23.24 -4.80 -22.26
CA SER A 11 -22.94 -5.07 -23.68
C SER A 11 -21.45 -5.17 -24.00
N LYS A 12 -20.58 -4.71 -23.10
CA LYS A 12 -19.11 -4.82 -23.21
C LYS A 12 -18.54 -5.99 -22.43
N THR A 13 -19.37 -6.66 -21.64
CA THR A 13 -18.92 -7.80 -20.83
C THR A 13 -18.59 -8.98 -21.74
N ILE A 14 -17.40 -9.56 -21.53
CA ILE A 14 -16.98 -10.80 -22.17
C ILE A 14 -16.96 -11.87 -21.09
N HIS A 15 -17.81 -12.89 -21.24
CA HIS A 15 -18.04 -13.92 -20.22
C HIS A 15 -17.04 -15.09 -20.27
N GLU A 16 -16.20 -15.14 -21.30
CA GLU A 16 -15.21 -16.20 -21.52
C GLU A 16 -13.85 -15.57 -21.85
N LEU A 17 -12.77 -16.15 -21.31
CA LEU A 17 -11.42 -15.58 -21.45
C LEU A 17 -10.93 -15.66 -22.90
N GLU A 18 -11.32 -16.74 -23.59
CA GLU A 18 -10.99 -17.08 -24.97
C GLU A 18 -11.67 -16.13 -25.97
N ALA A 19 -12.81 -15.54 -25.58
CA ALA A 19 -13.56 -14.60 -26.40
C ALA A 19 -12.96 -13.18 -26.42
N ILE A 20 -11.93 -12.90 -25.62
CA ILE A 20 -11.23 -11.62 -25.63
C ILE A 20 -10.41 -11.51 -26.92
N ARG A 21 -10.75 -10.50 -27.76
CA ARG A 21 -10.03 -10.21 -29.00
C ARG A 21 -8.60 -9.76 -28.70
N LYS A 22 -7.63 -10.39 -29.37
CA LYS A 22 -6.19 -10.12 -29.25
C LYS A 22 -5.66 -9.45 -30.53
N PRO A 23 -4.60 -8.62 -30.46
CA PRO A 23 -3.96 -8.11 -29.24
C PRO A 23 -4.86 -7.12 -28.50
N ILE A 24 -4.69 -7.00 -27.18
CA ILE A 24 -5.40 -5.99 -26.38
C ILE A 24 -4.59 -4.68 -26.28
N GLY A 25 -5.28 -3.56 -26.07
CA GLY A 25 -4.61 -2.26 -25.90
C GLY A 25 -3.88 -2.16 -24.56
N PHE A 26 -4.58 -2.46 -23.47
CA PHE A 26 -4.11 -2.21 -22.12
C PHE A 26 -4.43 -3.38 -21.19
N MET A 27 -3.47 -3.74 -20.34
CA MET A 27 -3.66 -4.73 -19.28
C MET A 27 -3.32 -4.12 -17.93
N HIS A 28 -4.26 -4.19 -16.98
CA HIS A 28 -4.07 -3.69 -15.62
C HIS A 28 -3.90 -4.85 -14.65
N VAL A 29 -2.75 -4.92 -13.97
CA VAL A 29 -2.42 -6.01 -13.02
C VAL A 29 -2.70 -5.52 -11.59
N ALA A 30 -3.70 -6.12 -10.94
CA ALA A 30 -4.18 -5.70 -9.62
C ALA A 30 -4.41 -6.87 -8.62
N TYR A 31 -3.87 -8.05 -8.90
CA TYR A 31 -3.87 -9.18 -7.97
C TYR A 31 -2.67 -9.10 -7.01
N PRO A 32 -2.76 -9.67 -5.79
CA PRO A 32 -1.72 -9.53 -4.78
C PRO A 32 -0.38 -10.12 -5.24
N TYR A 33 0.72 -9.52 -4.79
CA TYR A 33 2.05 -10.10 -4.92
C TYR A 33 2.16 -11.33 -4.01
N ILE A 34 2.53 -12.47 -4.61
CA ILE A 34 2.75 -13.73 -3.92
C ILE A 34 3.99 -14.37 -4.52
N ASP A 35 5.16 -14.00 -4.00
CA ASP A 35 6.47 -14.51 -4.38
C ASP A 35 6.69 -14.52 -5.91
N GLY A 36 7.49 -15.47 -6.42
CA GLY A 36 7.76 -15.65 -7.85
C GLY A 36 6.51 -15.87 -8.71
N ARG A 37 5.42 -16.41 -8.13
CA ARG A 37 4.17 -16.66 -8.87
C ARG A 37 3.55 -15.41 -9.46
N PHE A 38 3.77 -14.25 -8.84
CA PHE A 38 3.28 -12.97 -9.37
C PHE A 38 3.91 -12.65 -10.74
N ILE A 39 5.22 -12.84 -10.86
CA ILE A 39 5.98 -12.56 -12.08
C ILE A 39 5.56 -13.53 -13.18
N ASP A 40 5.54 -14.83 -12.88
CA ASP A 40 5.18 -15.87 -13.84
C ASP A 40 3.75 -15.67 -14.35
N SER A 41 2.79 -15.46 -13.43
CA SER A 41 1.39 -15.18 -13.80
C SER A 41 1.27 -13.91 -14.66
N THR A 42 2.06 -12.87 -14.37
CA THR A 42 2.02 -11.64 -15.17
C THR A 42 2.50 -11.92 -16.59
N ILE A 43 3.61 -12.64 -16.74
CA ILE A 43 4.20 -12.98 -18.04
C ILE A 43 3.24 -13.88 -18.83
N ASP A 44 2.63 -14.88 -18.19
CA ASP A 44 1.67 -15.77 -18.84
C ASP A 44 0.47 -14.99 -19.40
N TYR A 45 -0.05 -14.02 -18.64
CA TYR A 45 -1.12 -13.16 -19.14
C TYR A 45 -0.67 -12.21 -20.26
N ILE A 46 0.56 -11.70 -20.21
CA ILE A 46 1.14 -10.90 -21.29
C ILE A 46 1.23 -11.73 -22.57
N ALA A 47 1.77 -12.95 -22.50
CA ALA A 47 1.86 -13.86 -23.62
C ALA A 47 0.48 -14.23 -24.17
N LEU A 48 -0.48 -14.47 -23.27
CA LEU A 48 -1.84 -14.86 -23.66
C LEU A 48 -2.60 -13.76 -24.40
N PHE A 49 -2.45 -12.49 -23.97
CA PHE A 49 -3.27 -11.38 -24.48
C PHE A 49 -2.53 -10.41 -25.40
N ASN A 50 -1.21 -10.48 -25.45
CA ASN A 50 -0.35 -9.60 -26.23
C ASN A 50 -0.71 -8.10 -26.07
N PRO A 51 -0.68 -7.55 -24.84
CA PRO A 51 -1.04 -6.17 -24.60
C PRO A 51 -0.01 -5.19 -25.16
N ARG A 52 -0.45 -4.05 -25.68
CA ARG A 52 0.46 -2.94 -26.01
C ARG A 52 1.10 -2.33 -24.76
N LEU A 53 0.32 -2.13 -23.69
CA LEU A 53 0.78 -1.58 -22.41
C LEU A 53 0.23 -2.40 -21.24
N VAL A 54 1.11 -2.72 -20.29
CA VAL A 54 0.80 -3.34 -19.00
C VAL A 54 1.03 -2.31 -17.90
N ILE A 55 0.07 -2.14 -16.99
CA ILE A 55 0.24 -1.30 -15.80
C ILE A 55 0.04 -2.14 -14.55
N ILE A 56 1.09 -2.24 -13.74
CA ILE A 56 1.06 -2.92 -12.45
C ILE A 56 0.60 -1.95 -11.37
N HIS A 57 -0.45 -2.34 -10.63
CA HIS A 57 -1.08 -1.56 -9.57
C HIS A 57 -0.82 -2.11 -8.17
N SER A 58 -0.42 -3.38 -8.08
CA SER A 58 -0.14 -4.09 -6.84
C SER A 58 1.10 -3.54 -6.11
N SER A 59 1.16 -3.72 -4.79
CA SER A 59 2.42 -3.55 -4.06
C SER A 59 3.37 -4.67 -4.48
N ILE A 60 4.58 -4.33 -4.94
CA ILE A 60 5.58 -5.28 -5.43
C ILE A 60 6.97 -4.91 -4.89
N PRO A 61 7.90 -5.87 -4.74
CA PRO A 61 9.30 -5.60 -4.44
C PRO A 61 9.96 -4.63 -5.44
N PRO A 62 10.90 -3.76 -5.02
CA PRO A 62 11.72 -3.00 -5.94
C PRO A 62 12.46 -3.90 -6.95
N GLY A 63 12.47 -3.49 -8.21
CA GLY A 63 13.07 -4.23 -9.34
C GLY A 63 12.09 -5.14 -10.10
N THR A 64 10.87 -5.35 -9.59
CA THR A 64 9.90 -6.26 -10.20
C THR A 64 9.47 -5.81 -11.59
N THR A 65 9.15 -4.52 -11.76
CA THR A 65 8.73 -3.96 -13.06
C THR A 65 9.81 -4.13 -14.12
N ARG A 66 11.07 -3.86 -13.76
CA ARG A 66 12.22 -4.02 -14.67
C ARG A 66 12.45 -5.48 -15.05
N LEU A 67 12.34 -6.39 -14.08
CA LEU A 67 12.47 -7.82 -14.33
C LEU A 67 11.40 -8.31 -15.31
N ILE A 68 10.14 -7.92 -15.15
CA ILE A 68 9.06 -8.29 -16.08
C ILE A 68 9.34 -7.68 -17.47
N GLN A 69 9.69 -6.40 -17.54
CA GLN A 69 10.02 -5.74 -18.81
C GLN A 69 11.14 -6.45 -19.58
N SER A 70 12.15 -7.00 -18.89
CA SER A 70 13.26 -7.71 -19.53
C SER A 70 12.86 -9.04 -20.19
N LYS A 71 11.65 -9.55 -19.92
CA LYS A 71 11.16 -10.85 -20.37
C LYS A 71 10.03 -10.74 -21.41
N VAL A 72 9.59 -9.52 -21.75
CA VAL A 72 8.42 -9.29 -22.62
C VAL A 72 8.64 -8.10 -23.55
N ASP A 73 8.02 -8.15 -24.73
CA ASP A 73 8.06 -7.04 -25.70
C ASP A 73 7.02 -5.94 -25.39
N SER A 74 5.97 -6.29 -24.62
CA SER A 74 4.99 -5.31 -24.15
C SER A 74 5.65 -4.23 -23.30
N VAL A 75 5.15 -3.00 -23.38
CA VAL A 75 5.56 -1.93 -22.45
C VAL A 75 5.02 -2.26 -21.07
N VAL A 76 5.88 -2.21 -20.04
CA VAL A 76 5.50 -2.43 -18.64
C VAL A 76 5.73 -1.16 -17.83
N ALA A 77 4.66 -0.67 -17.22
CA ALA A 77 4.68 0.47 -16.33
C ALA A 77 4.20 0.10 -14.92
N TYR A 78 4.69 0.84 -13.94
CA TYR A 78 4.26 0.76 -12.55
C TYR A 78 3.43 1.97 -12.18
N SER A 79 2.26 1.76 -11.59
CA SER A 79 1.42 2.83 -11.06
C SER A 79 0.64 2.35 -9.83
N PRO A 80 1.21 2.41 -8.63
CA PRO A 80 0.61 1.79 -7.46
C PRO A 80 -0.74 2.40 -7.09
N VAL A 81 -1.63 1.59 -6.51
CA VAL A 81 -2.88 2.08 -5.93
C VAL A 81 -2.64 2.75 -4.58
N ARG A 82 -3.20 3.95 -4.42
CA ARG A 82 -3.38 4.61 -3.12
C ARG A 82 -4.87 4.78 -2.85
N GLY A 83 -5.30 4.35 -1.68
CA GLY A 83 -6.70 4.41 -1.28
C GLY A 83 -7.07 3.32 -0.29
N LYS A 84 -8.28 3.41 0.25
CA LYS A 84 -8.78 2.49 1.27
C LYS A 84 -10.24 2.15 0.97
N HIS A 85 -10.58 0.87 1.00
CA HIS A 85 -11.97 0.40 0.97
C HIS A 85 -12.72 0.86 2.25
N PRO A 86 -14.01 1.26 2.18
CA PRO A 86 -14.91 1.20 1.01
C PRO A 86 -14.80 2.38 0.03
N ASN A 87 -14.07 3.44 0.38
CA ASN A 87 -14.01 4.69 -0.40
C ASN A 87 -13.00 4.68 -1.56
N LEU A 88 -12.67 3.49 -2.10
CA LEU A 88 -11.55 3.31 -3.02
C LEU A 88 -11.69 4.16 -4.29
N TYR A 89 -12.88 4.21 -4.90
CA TYR A 89 -13.13 5.03 -6.09
C TYR A 89 -12.80 6.51 -5.89
N GLY A 90 -13.27 7.08 -4.77
CA GLY A 90 -12.99 8.47 -4.41
C GLY A 90 -11.50 8.68 -4.12
N HIS A 91 -10.86 7.76 -3.42
CA HIS A 91 -9.44 7.89 -3.06
C HIS A 91 -8.52 7.80 -4.28
N LEU A 92 -8.85 6.94 -5.25
CA LEU A 92 -8.11 6.82 -6.51
C LEU A 92 -8.11 8.11 -7.31
N ARG A 93 -9.21 8.88 -7.28
CA ARG A 93 -9.30 10.20 -7.94
C ARG A 93 -8.77 11.35 -7.10
N PHE A 94 -8.77 11.21 -5.77
CA PHE A 94 -8.25 12.21 -4.86
C PHE A 94 -6.72 12.33 -4.96
N TRP A 95 -6.02 11.21 -4.81
CA TRP A 95 -4.56 11.17 -4.84
C TRP A 95 -4.03 11.31 -6.26
N THR A 96 -2.95 12.09 -6.42
CA THR A 96 -2.18 12.08 -7.67
C THR A 96 -1.65 10.68 -7.93
N LYS A 97 -1.92 10.16 -9.13
CA LYS A 97 -1.48 8.84 -9.56
C LYS A 97 -0.04 8.94 -10.03
N TRP A 98 0.86 8.25 -9.35
CA TRP A 98 2.25 8.18 -9.77
C TRP A 98 2.41 7.10 -10.85
N VAL A 99 3.29 7.33 -11.81
CA VAL A 99 3.63 6.36 -12.85
C VAL A 99 5.13 6.36 -13.12
N SER A 100 5.67 5.19 -13.44
CA SER A 100 7.03 5.02 -13.94
C SER A 100 7.09 3.82 -14.89
N ALA A 101 8.09 3.78 -15.77
CA ALA A 101 8.42 2.62 -16.60
C ALA A 101 9.95 2.56 -16.76
N VAL A 102 10.47 1.52 -17.41
CA VAL A 102 11.92 1.35 -17.63
C VAL A 102 12.49 2.40 -18.57
N ASP A 103 11.71 2.86 -19.55
CA ASP A 103 12.09 3.90 -20.50
C ASP A 103 11.06 5.03 -20.58
N ARG A 104 11.48 6.15 -21.17
CA ARG A 104 10.67 7.37 -21.29
C ARG A 104 9.44 7.19 -22.18
N ALA A 105 9.52 6.35 -23.22
CA ALA A 105 8.39 6.12 -24.12
C ALA A 105 7.27 5.37 -23.39
N GLY A 106 7.62 4.39 -22.57
CA GLY A 106 6.70 3.64 -21.74
C GLY A 106 6.05 4.50 -20.65
N VAL A 107 6.82 5.38 -20.02
CA VAL A 107 6.28 6.37 -19.08
C VAL A 107 5.22 7.24 -19.76
N GLU A 108 5.52 7.77 -20.95
CA GLU A 108 4.61 8.65 -21.67
C GLU A 108 3.33 7.93 -22.12
N LEU A 109 3.46 6.68 -22.59
CA LEU A 109 2.32 5.85 -22.97
C LEU A 109 1.40 5.59 -21.78
N ALA A 110 1.95 5.24 -20.62
CA ALA A 110 1.18 5.01 -19.40
C ALA A 110 0.58 6.29 -18.82
N ARG A 111 1.32 7.41 -18.88
CA ARG A 111 0.84 8.72 -18.46
C ARG A 111 -0.39 9.14 -19.25
N ARG A 112 -0.33 9.09 -20.59
CA ARG A 112 -1.46 9.44 -21.47
C ARG A 112 -2.69 8.61 -21.17
N HIS A 113 -2.54 7.28 -21.11
CA HIS A 113 -3.65 6.37 -20.80
C HIS A 113 -4.33 6.70 -19.46
N LEU A 114 -3.55 6.99 -18.42
CA LEU A 114 -4.09 7.34 -17.11
C LEU A 114 -4.73 8.74 -17.09
N GLU A 115 -4.18 9.71 -17.82
CA GLU A 115 -4.76 11.05 -17.95
C GLU A 115 -6.07 11.04 -18.74
N GLU A 116 -6.15 10.27 -19.82
CA GLU A 116 -7.39 10.04 -20.60
C GLU A 116 -8.49 9.38 -19.73
N ALA A 117 -8.10 8.53 -18.78
CA ALA A 117 -8.99 7.97 -17.77
C ALA A 117 -9.39 8.98 -16.66
N GLY A 118 -8.88 10.22 -16.71
CA GLY A 118 -9.23 11.32 -15.80
C GLY A 118 -8.40 11.38 -14.53
N PHE A 119 -7.24 10.73 -14.46
CA PHE A 119 -6.32 10.84 -13.32
C PHE A 119 -5.39 12.05 -13.47
N ARG A 120 -5.10 12.72 -12.35
CA ARG A 120 -3.93 13.61 -12.27
C ARG A 120 -2.68 12.76 -12.12
N VAL A 121 -1.76 12.83 -13.08
CA VAL A 121 -0.58 11.96 -13.10
C VAL A 121 0.70 12.72 -12.73
N ARG A 122 1.58 12.06 -11.97
CA ARG A 122 2.98 12.46 -11.76
C ARG A 122 3.91 11.34 -12.17
N VAL A 123 5.06 11.71 -12.72
CA VAL A 123 6.05 10.75 -13.20
C VAL A 123 7.16 10.61 -12.15
N ALA A 124 7.55 9.37 -11.87
CA ALA A 124 8.82 9.06 -11.20
C ALA A 124 9.87 8.69 -12.25
N GLU A 125 11.14 8.94 -11.94
CA GLU A 125 12.25 8.75 -12.89
C GLU A 125 12.52 7.26 -13.21
N ASN A 126 12.41 6.39 -12.21
CA ASN A 126 12.62 4.96 -12.36
C ASN A 126 11.60 4.13 -11.55
N PRO A 127 11.25 2.91 -12.02
CA PRO A 127 10.27 2.06 -11.36
C PRO A 127 10.66 1.72 -9.91
N GLU A 128 11.95 1.46 -9.66
CA GLU A 128 12.45 1.05 -8.35
C GLU A 128 12.15 2.08 -7.26
N SER A 129 12.31 3.37 -7.58
CA SER A 129 12.00 4.47 -6.66
C SER A 129 10.51 4.48 -6.29
N LEU A 130 9.63 4.21 -7.26
CA LEU A 130 8.19 4.23 -7.04
C LEU A 130 7.69 2.95 -6.34
N GLU A 131 8.26 1.80 -6.67
CA GLU A 131 8.03 0.51 -5.98
C GLU A 131 8.42 0.63 -4.51
N LEU A 132 9.62 1.16 -4.23
CA LEU A 132 10.08 1.41 -2.87
C LEU A 132 9.20 2.43 -2.16
N ALA A 133 8.85 3.55 -2.80
CA ALA A 133 8.00 4.57 -2.20
C ALA A 133 6.63 4.00 -1.77
N LYS A 134 6.05 3.10 -2.56
CA LYS A 134 4.77 2.45 -2.22
C LYS A 134 4.90 1.58 -0.98
N LEU A 135 5.95 0.76 -0.88
CA LEU A 135 6.16 -0.07 0.31
C LEU A 135 6.49 0.80 1.52
N TRP A 136 7.44 1.73 1.35
CA TRP A 136 7.97 2.55 2.43
C TRP A 136 6.92 3.45 3.08
N GLU A 137 5.98 4.02 2.32
CA GLU A 137 4.88 4.82 2.90
C GLU A 137 4.11 4.04 3.99
N THR A 138 3.85 2.76 3.74
CA THR A 138 3.14 1.90 4.69
C THR A 138 4.04 1.39 5.81
N VAL A 139 5.32 1.13 5.53
CA VAL A 139 6.32 0.75 6.54
C VAL A 139 6.56 1.89 7.52
N TYR A 140 6.68 3.12 7.03
CA TYR A 140 6.79 4.32 7.86
C TYR A 140 5.60 4.44 8.82
N ARG A 141 4.37 4.23 8.33
CA ARG A 141 3.19 4.19 9.19
C ARG A 141 3.23 3.05 10.21
N ALA A 142 3.69 1.87 9.82
CA ALA A 142 3.84 0.73 10.72
C ALA A 142 4.88 0.99 11.81
N ALA A 143 6.01 1.63 11.46
CA ALA A 143 7.06 2.06 12.37
C ALA A 143 6.50 3.00 13.45
N MET A 144 5.76 4.03 13.04
CA MET A 144 5.15 4.95 14.01
C MET A 144 4.21 4.23 14.98
N ILE A 145 3.33 3.34 14.49
CA ILE A 145 2.45 2.56 15.37
C ILE A 145 3.27 1.64 16.30
N ALA A 146 4.32 0.98 15.79
CA ALA A 146 5.20 0.13 16.60
C ALA A 146 5.96 0.94 17.68
N CYS A 147 6.38 2.18 17.39
CA CYS A 147 6.92 3.07 18.41
C CYS A 147 5.90 3.36 19.52
N TRP A 148 4.62 3.54 19.16
CA TRP A 148 3.55 3.70 20.15
C TRP A 148 3.33 2.41 20.97
N GLN A 149 3.39 1.23 20.34
CA GLN A 149 3.37 -0.06 21.06
C GLN A 149 4.51 -0.16 22.08
N GLU A 150 5.70 0.32 21.72
CA GLU A 150 6.86 0.26 22.59
C GLU A 150 6.79 1.24 23.76
N ILE A 151 6.46 2.52 23.52
CA ILE A 151 6.32 3.49 24.62
C ILE A 151 5.18 3.12 25.57
N HIS A 152 4.15 2.40 25.11
CA HIS A 152 3.11 1.84 25.97
C HIS A 152 3.68 0.79 26.94
N ARG A 153 4.52 -0.13 26.48
CA ARG A 153 5.22 -1.10 27.35
C ARG A 153 6.15 -0.41 28.35
N ILE A 154 6.92 0.58 27.88
CA ILE A 154 7.82 1.38 28.73
C ILE A 154 7.01 2.11 29.80
N SER A 155 5.87 2.73 29.45
CA SER A 155 5.01 3.42 30.41
C SER A 155 4.53 2.49 31.51
N ARG A 156 4.05 1.29 31.15
CA ARG A 156 3.64 0.27 32.14
C ARG A 156 4.80 -0.17 33.04
N LYS A 157 6.01 -0.35 32.49
CA LYS A 157 7.20 -0.71 33.28
C LYS A 157 7.52 0.32 34.38
N PHE A 158 7.26 1.60 34.13
CA PHE A 158 7.51 2.68 35.09
C PHE A 158 6.26 3.11 35.89
N GLY A 159 5.10 2.47 35.68
CA GLY A 159 3.83 2.90 36.29
C GLY A 159 3.36 4.29 35.80
N ALA A 160 3.81 4.71 34.62
CA ALA A 160 3.43 5.99 34.03
C ALA A 160 2.10 5.88 33.27
N ASP A 161 1.26 6.93 33.34
CA ASP A 161 0.02 7.02 32.56
C ASP A 161 0.35 7.36 31.10
N ILE A 162 0.10 6.41 30.19
CA ILE A 162 0.31 6.57 28.75
C ILE A 162 -0.50 7.73 28.15
N LYS A 163 -1.64 8.11 28.73
CA LYS A 163 -2.43 9.28 28.28
C LYS A 163 -1.69 10.58 28.52
N VAL A 164 -0.98 10.71 29.65
CA VAL A 164 -0.16 11.89 29.95
C VAL A 164 0.97 12.00 28.93
N VAL A 165 1.64 10.88 28.62
CA VAL A 165 2.68 10.83 27.57
C VAL A 165 2.09 11.24 26.21
N ALA A 166 0.90 10.74 25.87
CA ALA A 166 0.22 11.08 24.62
C ALA A 166 -0.13 12.57 24.54
N GLU A 167 -0.77 13.13 25.56
CA GLU A 167 -1.13 14.56 25.59
C GLU A 167 0.12 15.45 25.51
N PHE A 168 1.21 15.08 26.20
CA PHE A 168 2.47 15.82 26.11
C PHE A 168 3.07 15.84 24.70
N VAL A 169 3.05 14.71 23.99
CA VAL A 169 3.52 14.65 22.59
C VAL A 169 2.56 15.41 21.67
N LYS A 170 1.26 15.36 21.94
CA LYS A 170 0.20 16.02 21.16
C LYS A 170 0.38 17.53 21.17
N GLU A 171 0.63 18.15 22.32
CA GLU A 171 0.82 19.60 22.42
C GLU A 171 1.88 20.10 21.43
N VAL A 172 2.98 19.36 21.28
CA VAL A 172 4.02 19.74 20.31
C VAL A 172 3.60 19.44 18.88
N HIS A 173 2.93 18.32 18.62
CA HIS A 173 2.42 18.00 17.28
C HIS A 173 1.40 19.02 16.77
N GLU A 174 0.54 19.56 17.64
CA GLU A 174 -0.43 20.58 17.27
C GLU A 174 0.22 21.89 16.81
N VAL A 175 1.43 22.19 17.31
CA VAL A 175 2.20 23.37 16.92
C VAL A 175 3.07 23.10 15.69
N LEU A 176 3.80 21.97 15.66
CA LEU A 176 4.84 21.71 14.66
C LEU A 176 4.40 20.78 13.52
N GLY A 177 3.38 19.96 13.73
CA GLY A 177 2.89 18.98 12.75
C GLY A 177 3.82 17.78 12.51
N ASP A 178 4.88 17.60 13.31
CA ASP A 178 5.99 16.67 13.05
C ASP A 178 5.97 15.37 13.88
N ARG A 179 5.17 15.33 14.96
CA ARG A 179 5.04 14.18 15.89
C ARG A 179 3.66 13.53 15.86
N PRO A 180 3.25 12.92 14.74
CA PRO A 180 1.92 12.33 14.63
C PRO A 180 1.69 11.29 15.73
N LEU A 181 0.59 11.46 16.45
CA LEU A 181 0.15 10.47 17.41
C LEU A 181 -0.41 9.25 16.68
N TYR A 182 -0.19 8.09 17.26
CA TYR A 182 -0.90 6.85 16.95
C TYR A 182 -1.30 6.17 18.25
N TYR A 183 -2.10 5.13 18.14
CA TYR A 183 -2.53 4.32 19.27
C TYR A 183 -1.89 2.92 19.17
N PRO A 184 -1.49 2.30 20.29
CA PRO A 184 -0.63 1.12 20.32
C PRO A 184 -1.39 -0.20 20.10
N ASP A 185 -2.30 -0.23 19.14
CA ASP A 185 -3.09 -1.42 18.81
C ASP A 185 -2.31 -2.37 17.90
N VAL A 186 -2.83 -3.58 17.71
CA VAL A 186 -2.35 -4.53 16.71
C VAL A 186 -2.52 -3.91 15.31
N ILE A 187 -1.43 -3.88 14.55
CA ILE A 187 -1.41 -3.50 13.15
C ILE A 187 -2.03 -4.64 12.34
N GLY A 188 -3.32 -4.52 12.06
CA GLY A 188 -4.08 -5.41 11.18
C GLY A 188 -4.13 -4.95 9.72
N GLY A 189 -5.01 -5.61 8.94
CA GLY A 189 -5.25 -5.30 7.53
C GLY A 189 -4.15 -5.83 6.58
N HIS A 190 -4.21 -5.39 5.32
CA HIS A 190 -3.47 -6.02 4.22
C HIS A 190 -2.22 -5.26 3.74
N CYS A 191 -1.96 -4.05 4.24
CA CYS A 191 -0.90 -3.20 3.68
C CYS A 191 0.34 -3.09 4.57
N LEU A 192 0.17 -2.69 5.85
CA LEU A 192 1.31 -2.30 6.69
C LEU A 192 2.26 -3.48 6.95
N ILE A 193 1.80 -4.52 7.66
CA ILE A 193 2.64 -5.68 7.97
C ILE A 193 3.07 -6.47 6.72
N PRO A 194 2.19 -6.75 5.74
CA PRO A 194 2.62 -7.44 4.52
C PRO A 194 3.71 -6.70 3.74
N ASN A 195 3.59 -5.37 3.58
CA ASN A 195 4.64 -4.59 2.91
C ASN A 195 5.94 -4.53 3.72
N THR A 196 5.88 -4.50 5.05
CA THR A 196 7.07 -4.64 5.91
C THR A 196 7.76 -5.99 5.68
N ARG A 197 7.00 -7.08 5.55
CA ARG A 197 7.56 -8.42 5.26
C ARG A 197 8.23 -8.46 3.90
N ILE A 198 7.60 -7.92 2.86
CA ILE A 198 8.19 -7.82 1.52
C ILE A 198 9.58 -7.18 1.60
N LEU A 199 9.75 -6.06 2.31
CA LEU A 199 11.08 -5.44 2.45
C LEU A 199 12.03 -6.26 3.33
N ALA A 200 11.54 -6.85 4.42
CA ALA A 200 12.37 -7.63 5.34
C ALA A 200 12.95 -8.90 4.71
N GLU A 201 12.31 -9.43 3.67
CA GLU A 201 12.84 -10.55 2.87
C GLU A 201 13.97 -10.13 1.93
N LEU A 202 14.07 -8.84 1.59
CA LEU A 202 15.05 -8.30 0.64
C LEU A 202 16.29 -7.74 1.32
N VAL A 203 16.13 -7.19 2.53
CA VAL A 203 17.20 -6.51 3.26
C VAL A 203 17.11 -6.78 4.76
N GLU A 204 18.26 -7.00 5.40
CA GLU A 204 18.35 -7.02 6.85
C GLU A 204 18.19 -5.60 7.40
N SER A 205 17.26 -5.43 8.33
CA SER A 205 17.00 -4.13 8.96
C SER A 205 16.40 -4.30 10.35
N ASP A 206 17.07 -3.73 11.35
CA ASP A 206 16.59 -3.70 12.73
C ASP A 206 15.23 -3.02 12.86
N LEU A 207 14.97 -1.98 12.06
CA LEU A 207 13.68 -1.30 12.04
C LEU A 207 12.57 -2.24 11.57
N LEU A 208 12.78 -2.94 10.44
CA LEU A 208 11.77 -3.86 9.91
C LEU A 208 11.53 -5.02 10.88
N ALA A 209 12.59 -5.58 11.45
CA ALA A 209 12.51 -6.63 12.48
C ALA A 209 11.79 -6.14 13.74
N PHE A 210 12.06 -4.91 14.19
CA PHE A 210 11.37 -4.28 15.31
C PHE A 210 9.87 -4.17 15.07
N ILE A 211 9.45 -3.66 13.91
CA ILE A 211 8.03 -3.52 13.55
C ILE A 211 7.31 -4.86 13.63
N LEU A 212 7.88 -5.91 13.01
CA LEU A 212 7.27 -7.23 12.95
C LEU A 212 7.17 -7.86 14.36
N ARG A 213 8.26 -7.84 15.13
CA ARG A 213 8.30 -8.40 16.49
C ARG A 213 7.36 -7.65 17.44
N SER A 214 7.38 -6.31 17.42
CA SER A 214 6.54 -5.49 18.28
C SER A 214 5.06 -5.77 18.02
N ASN A 215 4.67 -5.92 16.75
CA ASN A 215 3.29 -6.19 16.39
C ASN A 215 2.84 -7.60 16.76
N GLU A 216 3.71 -8.61 16.60
CA GLU A 216 3.43 -9.97 17.04
C GLU A 216 3.23 -10.02 18.56
N LEU A 217 4.09 -9.35 19.33
CA LEU A 217 3.96 -9.26 20.77
C LEU A 217 2.65 -8.56 21.16
N ARG A 218 2.31 -7.44 20.49
CA ARG A 218 1.06 -6.71 20.71
C ARG A 218 -0.19 -7.57 20.50
N SER A 219 -0.16 -8.52 19.55
CA SER A 219 -1.27 -9.46 19.32
C SER A 219 -1.56 -10.39 20.50
N LYS A 220 -0.56 -10.61 21.37
CA LYS A 220 -0.67 -11.40 22.59
C LYS A 220 -1.09 -10.50 23.76
N GLU A 221 -0.49 -9.32 23.86
CA GLU A 221 -0.75 -8.31 24.92
C GLU A 221 -2.18 -7.80 24.93
N VAL A 222 -2.79 -7.57 23.76
CA VAL A 222 -4.15 -7.00 23.65
C VAL A 222 -5.25 -7.90 24.23
N LYS A 223 -4.93 -9.14 24.60
CA LYS A 223 -5.84 -10.05 25.30
C LYS A 223 -6.04 -9.66 26.76
N ASP A 224 -5.13 -8.87 27.33
CA ASP A 224 -5.30 -8.26 28.65
C ASP A 224 -6.32 -7.10 28.56
N PRO A 225 -7.43 -7.17 29.33
CA PRO A 225 -8.46 -6.12 29.33
C PRO A 225 -7.93 -4.73 29.69
N GLU A 226 -6.95 -4.61 30.59
CA GLU A 226 -6.38 -3.32 30.97
C GLU A 226 -5.64 -2.68 29.80
N ILE A 227 -4.85 -3.49 29.08
CA ILE A 227 -4.12 -3.03 27.89
C ILE A 227 -5.11 -2.61 26.80
N ALA A 228 -6.20 -3.36 26.61
CA ALA A 228 -7.23 -3.01 25.63
C ALA A 228 -7.92 -1.68 25.98
N GLU A 229 -8.17 -1.41 27.26
CA GLU A 229 -8.74 -0.14 27.73
C GLU A 229 -7.78 1.05 27.47
N GLU A 230 -6.50 0.89 27.80
CA GLU A 230 -5.46 1.90 27.55
C GLU A 230 -5.29 2.21 26.05
N ILE A 231 -5.33 1.18 25.20
CA ILE A 231 -5.32 1.35 23.73
C ILE A 231 -6.52 2.16 23.27
N ASN A 232 -7.72 1.86 23.78
CA ASN A 232 -8.94 2.58 23.43
C ASN A 232 -8.88 4.04 23.86
N ALA A 233 -8.33 4.34 25.04
CA ALA A 233 -8.14 5.71 25.50
C ALA A 233 -7.24 6.51 24.54
N LEU A 234 -6.10 5.95 24.10
CA LEU A 234 -5.22 6.59 23.12
C LEU A 234 -5.88 6.74 21.74
N LYS A 235 -6.73 5.78 21.35
CA LYS A 235 -7.48 5.83 20.11
C LYS A 235 -8.46 7.01 20.09
N GLU A 236 -9.07 7.36 21.21
CA GLU A 236 -9.93 8.54 21.31
C GLU A 236 -9.14 9.86 21.20
N ILE A 237 -7.93 9.93 21.76
CA ILE A 237 -7.03 11.09 21.57
C ILE A 237 -6.66 11.21 20.08
N TRP A 238 -6.23 10.10 19.48
CA TRP A 238 -5.86 10.04 18.06
C TRP A 238 -6.98 10.50 17.12
N LYS A 239 -8.23 10.09 17.38
CA LYS A 239 -9.42 10.49 16.59
C LYS A 239 -9.66 12.00 16.54
N ARG A 240 -9.12 12.77 17.49
CA ARG A 240 -9.23 14.24 17.52
C ARG A 240 -8.23 14.92 16.58
N LEU A 241 -7.14 14.23 16.23
CA LEU A 241 -6.03 14.78 15.45
C LEU A 241 -6.10 14.42 13.96
N ILE A 242 -6.87 13.41 13.59
CA ILE A 242 -6.96 12.96 12.21
C ILE A 242 -7.92 13.80 11.35
N PRO A 243 -7.69 13.88 10.03
CA PRO A 243 -8.64 14.50 9.11
C PRO A 243 -9.93 13.66 9.01
N ARG A 244 -10.96 14.03 9.78
CA ARG A 244 -12.26 13.31 9.79
C ARG A 244 -12.89 13.23 8.40
N SER A 245 -12.77 14.30 7.60
CA SER A 245 -13.25 14.37 6.22
C SER A 245 -12.68 13.27 5.31
N TYR A 246 -11.40 12.92 5.50
CA TYR A 246 -10.75 11.85 4.72
C TYR A 246 -11.29 10.46 5.08
N TYR A 247 -11.60 10.25 6.35
CA TYR A 247 -12.10 8.96 6.84
C TYR A 247 -13.62 8.82 6.77
N ARG A 248 -14.35 9.89 6.42
CA ARG A 248 -15.82 9.96 6.48
C ARG A 248 -16.36 9.52 7.85
N LEU A 249 -15.67 9.99 8.89
CA LEU A 249 -16.03 9.81 10.30
C LEU A 249 -16.81 11.03 10.82
#